data_AF-A0A1N6D4L9-F1
#
_entry.id   AF-A0A1N6D4L9-F1
#
_cell.length_a   1.000
_cell.length_b   1.000
_cell.length_c   1.000
_cell.angle_alpha   90.00
_cell.angle_beta   90.00
_cell.angle_gamma   90.00
#
_symmetry.space_group_name_H-M   'P 1'
#
loop_
_entity.id
_entity.type
_entity.pdbx_description
1 polymer ?
#
loop_
_entity_poly.entity_id
_entity_poly.type
_entity_poly.pdbx_seq_one_letter_code
_entity_poly.pdbx_strand_id
1 'polypeptide(L)'
;MVDFGHLEAIGIKLQIDRICDGERLGDHELLEIVQFFDPPLFSPEEMDVVANELDASRPRKRGRPTGNTAQRKLITDRIKYISRSDVPVEFIDFLTKRLRSGRRFPSSRHERKANGKRKTSKKQTIIKGLYRDVKKAMELGKTQIEYPEMEPFQFPEESENQSVHERALRAVNHIMRTYLDVDPPSERRMLNIISEKR
;
A
#
# COMPACT_ATOMS: atom_id res chain seq x y z
N MET A 1 -20.43 31.02 5.63
CA MET A 1 -19.25 30.19 5.94
C MET A 1 -19.77 28.75 5.90
N VAL A 2 -19.33 27.94 4.92
CA VAL A 2 -19.86 26.58 4.74
C VAL A 2 -19.26 25.69 5.82
N ASP A 3 -20.12 25.01 6.58
CA ASP A 3 -19.72 24.05 7.62
C ASP A 3 -19.36 22.72 6.97
N PHE A 4 -18.08 22.36 7.02
CA PHE A 4 -17.55 21.11 6.49
C PHE A 4 -17.38 20.04 7.56
N GLY A 5 -17.76 20.31 8.82
CA GLY A 5 -17.56 19.37 9.93
C GLY A 5 -18.27 18.03 9.72
N HIS A 6 -19.39 18.01 9.00
CA HIS A 6 -20.08 16.78 8.62
C HIS A 6 -19.28 15.87 7.67
N LEU A 7 -18.47 16.43 6.76
CA LEU A 7 -17.63 15.64 5.86
C LEU A 7 -16.41 15.06 6.59
N GLU A 8 -15.83 15.82 7.52
CA GLU A 8 -14.73 15.35 8.37
C GLU A 8 -15.19 14.21 9.29
N ALA A 9 -16.37 14.33 9.89
CA ALA A 9 -16.97 13.28 10.71
C ALA A 9 -17.22 11.97 9.93
N ILE A 10 -17.68 12.06 8.68
CA ILE A 10 -17.86 10.89 7.80
C ILE A 10 -16.52 10.25 7.46
N GLY A 11 -15.50 11.06 7.16
CA GLY A 11 -14.15 10.58 6.87
C GLY A 11 -13.52 9.83 8.05
N ILE A 12 -13.69 10.33 9.27
CA ILE A 12 -13.12 9.75 10.48
C ILE A 12 -13.84 8.46 10.87
N LYS A 13 -15.17 8.40 10.71
CA LYS A 13 -15.92 7.16 10.88
C LYS A 13 -15.44 6.05 9.94
N LEU A 14 -15.23 6.38 8.66
CA LEU A 14 -14.66 5.45 7.68
C LEU A 14 -13.24 4.99 8.06
N GLN A 15 -12.42 5.87 8.64
CA GLN A 15 -11.09 5.49 9.13
C GLN A 15 -11.18 4.52 10.33
N ILE A 16 -12.10 4.76 11.27
CA ILE A 16 -12.36 3.88 12.40
C ILE A 16 -12.84 2.50 11.92
N ASP A 17 -13.78 2.45 10.99
CA ASP A 17 -14.31 1.20 10.42
C ASP A 17 -13.17 0.38 9.78
N ARG A 18 -12.27 1.04 9.01
CA ARG A 18 -11.07 0.39 8.44
C ARG A 18 -10.17 -0.23 9.50
N ILE A 19 -10.01 0.39 10.67
CA ILE A 19 -9.24 -0.19 11.78
C ILE A 19 -9.94 -1.42 12.33
N CYS A 20 -11.27 -1.36 12.49
CA CYS A 20 -12.08 -2.48 12.97
C CYS A 20 -12.02 -3.68 12.01
N ASP A 21 -11.91 -3.42 10.70
CA ASP A 21 -11.67 -4.42 9.65
C ASP A 21 -10.22 -4.93 9.61
N GLY A 22 -9.35 -4.44 10.49
CA GLY A 22 -7.96 -4.87 10.62
C GLY A 22 -6.98 -4.15 9.69
N GLU A 23 -7.39 -3.09 9.00
CA GLU A 23 -6.46 -2.28 8.23
C GLU A 23 -5.48 -1.49 9.12
N ARG A 24 -4.27 -1.28 8.60
CA ARG A 24 -3.30 -0.39 9.24
C ARG A 24 -3.43 1.03 8.70
N LEU A 25 -3.77 1.95 9.58
CA LEU A 25 -3.73 3.38 9.26
C LEU A 25 -2.34 3.98 9.50
N GLY A 26 -2.03 5.06 8.77
CA GLY A 26 -0.82 5.84 9.01
C GLY A 26 -0.95 6.71 10.26
N ASP A 27 0.19 7.15 10.80
CA ASP A 27 0.22 7.94 12.06
C ASP A 27 -0.58 9.25 11.99
N HIS A 28 -0.68 9.87 10.82
CA HIS A 28 -1.50 11.07 10.60
C HIS A 28 -3.00 10.78 10.73
N GLU A 29 -3.47 9.72 10.07
CA GLU A 29 -4.87 9.28 10.14
C GLU A 29 -5.22 8.89 11.59
N LEU A 30 -4.29 8.26 12.31
CA LEU A 30 -4.48 7.97 13.74
C LEU A 30 -4.59 9.23 14.59
N LEU A 31 -3.75 10.23 14.32
CA LEU A 31 -3.76 11.48 15.07
C LEU A 31 -5.07 12.25 14.85
N GLU A 32 -5.59 12.28 13.61
CA GLU A 32 -6.90 12.84 13.27
C GLU A 32 -8.02 12.18 14.09
N ILE A 33 -8.06 10.84 14.11
CA ILE A 33 -9.07 10.10 14.87
C ILE A 33 -8.97 10.41 16.38
N VAL A 34 -7.76 10.46 16.94
CA VAL A 34 -7.58 10.78 18.36
C VAL A 34 -8.09 12.19 18.69
N GLN A 35 -7.89 13.16 17.79
CA GLN A 35 -8.31 14.55 17.96
C GLN A 35 -9.82 14.76 17.76
N PHE A 36 -10.50 13.81 17.13
CA PHE A 36 -11.91 13.92 16.77
C PHE A 36 -12.88 13.75 17.94
N PHE A 37 -12.51 12.96 18.95
CA PHE A 37 -13.43 12.63 20.03
C PHE A 37 -13.75 13.84 20.91
N ASP A 38 -15.04 14.04 21.16
CA ASP A 38 -15.57 15.01 22.11
C ASP A 38 -16.48 14.29 23.12
N PRO A 39 -16.17 14.29 24.43
CA PRO A 39 -15.02 14.93 25.07
C PRO A 39 -13.68 14.33 24.62
N PRO A 40 -12.55 15.06 24.76
CA PRO A 40 -11.22 14.55 24.39
C PRO A 40 -10.87 13.23 25.08
N LEU A 41 -10.17 12.33 24.37
CA LEU A 41 -9.71 11.05 24.93
C LEU A 41 -8.58 11.20 25.96
N PHE A 42 -7.78 12.25 25.80
CA PHE A 42 -6.55 12.47 26.54
C PHE A 42 -6.55 13.85 27.18
N SER A 43 -5.87 13.99 28.33
CA SER A 43 -5.57 15.33 28.84
C SER A 43 -4.67 16.09 27.85
N PRO A 44 -4.61 17.43 27.90
CA PRO A 44 -3.74 18.21 27.00
C PRO A 44 -2.27 17.77 27.05
N GLU A 45 -1.77 17.38 28.23
CA GLU A 45 -0.40 16.90 28.42
C GLU A 45 -0.17 15.52 27.77
N GLU A 46 -1.14 14.61 27.92
CA GLU A 46 -1.10 13.28 27.30
C GLU A 46 -1.22 13.39 25.77
N MET A 47 -2.10 14.27 25.31
CA MET A 47 -2.29 14.55 23.90
C MET A 47 -1.03 15.10 23.24
N ASP A 48 -0.25 15.94 23.93
CA ASP A 48 1.04 16.40 23.42
C ASP A 48 2.03 15.25 23.23
N VAL A 49 2.06 14.30 24.17
CA VAL A 49 2.93 13.11 24.04
C VAL A 49 2.46 12.20 22.90
N VAL A 50 1.16 11.97 22.75
CA VAL A 50 0.59 11.20 21.63
C VAL A 50 0.91 11.88 20.31
N ALA A 51 0.71 13.20 20.22
CA ALA A 51 1.06 14.00 19.04
C ALA A 51 2.56 13.94 18.74
N ASN A 52 3.44 14.00 19.73
CA ASN A 52 4.89 13.89 19.53
C ASN A 52 5.31 12.50 18.99
N GLU A 53 4.54 11.44 19.26
CA GLU A 53 4.81 10.08 18.79
C GLU A 53 4.20 9.77 17.41
N LEU A 54 3.07 10.41 17.08
CA LEU A 54 2.34 10.20 15.83
C LEU A 54 2.69 11.25 14.75
N ASP A 55 2.89 12.50 15.13
CA ASP A 55 3.22 13.57 14.18
C ASP A 55 4.68 13.47 13.74
N ALA A 56 4.86 13.15 12.46
CA ALA A 56 6.18 13.02 11.87
C ALA A 56 6.93 14.35 11.73
N SER A 57 6.19 15.46 11.64
CA SER A 57 6.70 16.83 11.45
C SER A 57 7.31 17.41 12.71
N ARG A 58 6.90 16.90 13.88
CA ARG A 58 7.46 17.34 15.16
C ARG A 58 8.89 16.80 15.32
N PRO A 59 9.87 17.67 15.60
CA PRO A 59 11.23 17.24 15.84
C PRO A 59 11.26 16.39 17.11
N ARG A 60 11.85 15.18 17.02
CA ARG A 60 12.13 14.38 18.22
C ARG A 60 13.02 15.21 19.14
N LYS A 61 12.53 15.55 20.33
CA LYS A 61 13.34 16.21 21.36
C LYS A 61 14.57 15.34 21.61
N ARG A 62 15.75 15.86 21.27
CA ARG A 62 17.04 15.23 21.59
C ARG A 62 17.41 15.63 23.01
N GLY A 63 17.75 14.67 23.86
CA GLY A 63 18.16 14.93 25.25
C GLY A 63 17.53 13.95 26.25
N ARG A 64 17.94 14.07 27.51
CA ARG A 64 17.40 13.29 28.63
C ARG A 64 15.97 13.78 28.93
N PRO A 65 14.99 12.88 29.09
CA PRO A 65 13.65 13.27 29.52
C PRO A 65 13.73 14.03 30.86
N THR A 66 13.11 15.20 30.94
CA THR A 66 12.90 15.88 32.22
C THR A 66 11.92 15.06 33.06
N GLY A 67 12.15 14.96 34.37
CA GLY A 67 11.46 13.99 35.25
C GLY A 67 9.92 14.12 35.33
N ASN A 68 9.33 15.16 34.74
CA ASN A 68 7.90 15.46 34.78
C ASN A 68 7.14 15.18 33.47
N THR A 69 7.80 14.68 32.42
CA THR A 69 7.08 14.35 31.18
C THR A 69 6.41 12.99 31.32
N ALA A 70 5.09 12.93 31.11
CA ALA A 70 4.35 11.67 31.05
C ALA A 70 5.05 10.71 30.07
N GLN A 71 5.58 9.61 30.59
CA GLN A 71 6.37 8.69 29.78
C GLN A 71 5.43 7.97 28.82
N ARG A 72 5.85 7.80 27.55
CA ARG A 72 5.10 7.04 26.53
C ARG A 72 4.54 5.73 27.08
N LYS A 73 5.33 5.02 27.89
CA LYS A 73 4.94 3.77 28.55
C LYS A 73 3.71 3.93 29.45
N LEU A 74 3.68 4.99 30.27
CA LEU A 74 2.58 5.28 31.19
C LEU A 74 1.29 5.62 30.44
N ILE A 75 1.36 6.44 29.39
CA ILE A 75 0.21 6.77 28.55
C ILE A 75 -0.30 5.52 27.84
N THR A 76 0.61 4.74 27.26
CA THR A 76 0.28 3.49 26.58
C THR A 76 -0.43 2.49 27.49
N ASP A 77 -0.01 2.39 28.76
CA ASP A 77 -0.64 1.51 29.73
C ASP A 77 -1.99 2.08 30.19
N ARG A 78 -2.18 3.41 30.23
CA ARG A 78 -3.47 4.06 30.52
C ARG A 78 -4.49 3.93 29.39
N ILE A 79 -4.05 3.98 28.13
CA ILE A 79 -4.93 3.84 26.95
C ILE A 79 -5.76 2.56 27.01
N LYS A 80 -5.17 1.46 27.49
CA LYS A 80 -5.86 0.16 27.62
C LYS A 80 -7.06 0.19 28.57
N TYR A 81 -7.12 1.16 29.48
CA TYR A 81 -8.19 1.30 30.45
C TYR A 81 -9.24 2.33 30.02
N ILE A 82 -9.12 2.90 28.81
CA ILE A 82 -10.17 3.76 28.24
C ILE A 82 -11.38 2.87 27.95
N SER A 83 -12.42 3.02 28.78
CA SER A 83 -13.71 2.36 28.60
C SER A 83 -14.74 3.43 28.28
N ARG A 84 -14.94 3.66 26.98
CA ARG A 84 -15.87 4.63 26.41
C ARG A 84 -16.72 3.96 25.35
N SER A 85 -18.02 4.17 25.38
CA SER A 85 -18.97 3.51 24.46
C SER A 85 -18.84 3.99 23.02
N ASP A 86 -18.31 5.19 22.80
CA ASP A 86 -18.10 5.81 21.50
C ASP A 86 -16.75 5.45 20.86
N VAL A 87 -15.87 4.76 21.59
CA VAL A 87 -14.51 4.42 21.14
C VAL A 87 -14.39 2.91 20.98
N PRO A 88 -14.21 2.39 19.75
CA PRO A 88 -14.05 0.96 19.55
C PRO A 88 -12.81 0.40 20.26
N VAL A 89 -12.95 -0.81 20.81
CA VAL A 89 -11.87 -1.50 21.53
C VAL A 89 -10.71 -1.80 20.57
N GLU A 90 -11.04 -2.11 19.31
CA GLU A 90 -10.11 -2.37 18.22
C GLU A 90 -9.22 -1.15 17.96
N PHE A 91 -9.79 0.06 18.02
CA PHE A 91 -9.05 1.31 17.89
C PHE A 91 -8.09 1.52 19.06
N ILE A 92 -8.55 1.31 20.30
CA ILE A 92 -7.73 1.40 21.51
C ILE A 92 -6.55 0.42 21.45
N ASP A 93 -6.81 -0.82 21.04
CA ASP A 93 -5.80 -1.85 20.86
C ASP A 93 -4.79 -1.49 19.77
N PHE A 94 -5.27 -0.95 18.66
CA PHE A 94 -4.44 -0.51 17.55
C PHE A 94 -3.51 0.63 17.97
N LEU A 95 -4.06 1.67 18.59
CA LEU A 95 -3.32 2.83 19.10
C LEU A 95 -2.28 2.39 20.13
N THR A 96 -2.65 1.48 21.04
CA THR A 96 -1.74 0.92 22.05
C THR A 96 -0.59 0.16 21.40
N LYS A 97 -0.87 -0.75 20.45
CA LYS A 97 0.16 -1.51 19.73
C LYS A 97 1.11 -0.58 18.99
N ARG A 98 0.57 0.46 18.34
CA ARG A 98 1.35 1.48 17.64
C ARG A 98 2.30 2.22 18.58
N LEU A 99 1.80 2.74 19.71
CA LEU A 99 2.62 3.49 20.68
C LEU A 99 3.65 2.60 21.39
N ARG A 100 3.33 1.33 21.67
CA ARG A 100 4.30 0.34 22.21
C ARG A 100 5.47 0.09 21.27
N SER A 101 5.20 -0.02 19.97
CA SER A 101 6.23 -0.37 18.99
C SER A 101 7.35 0.67 18.91
N GLY A 102 7.07 1.95 19.19
CA GLY A 102 8.01 3.07 19.06
C GLY A 102 8.52 3.32 17.63
N ARG A 103 8.04 2.53 16.66
CA ARG A 103 8.35 2.66 15.23
C ARG A 103 7.20 3.39 14.57
N ARG A 104 7.51 4.46 13.83
CA ARG A 104 6.50 5.18 13.04
C ARG A 104 5.81 4.19 12.11
N PHE A 105 4.48 4.18 12.08
CA PHE A 105 3.81 3.50 10.98
C PHE A 105 4.02 4.39 9.78
N PRO A 106 4.72 3.88 8.74
CA PRO A 106 4.97 4.68 7.57
C PRO A 106 3.62 5.17 7.05
N SER A 107 3.54 6.46 6.76
CA SER A 107 2.34 7.06 6.19
C SER A 107 1.81 6.14 5.09
N SER A 108 0.55 5.73 5.19
CA SER A 108 -0.12 4.81 4.26
C SER A 108 0.13 5.20 2.80
N ARG A 109 0.37 6.49 2.53
CA ARG A 109 0.77 7.05 1.23
C ARG A 109 2.16 6.64 0.71
N HIS A 110 3.19 6.53 1.57
CA HIS A 110 4.55 6.15 1.14
C HIS A 110 4.68 4.66 0.88
N GLU A 111 4.05 3.81 1.70
CA GLU A 111 3.97 2.37 1.42
C GLU A 111 3.05 2.06 0.25
N ARG A 112 1.93 2.77 0.05
CA ARG A 112 1.13 2.63 -1.19
C ARG A 112 1.95 2.97 -2.44
N LYS A 113 2.77 4.03 -2.39
CA LYS A 113 3.70 4.37 -3.50
C LYS A 113 4.81 3.34 -3.66
N ALA A 114 5.43 2.87 -2.59
CA ALA A 114 6.50 1.88 -2.65
C ALA A 114 5.99 0.49 -3.09
N ASN A 115 4.84 0.05 -2.57
CA ASN A 115 4.17 -1.19 -2.98
C ASN A 115 3.63 -1.07 -4.41
N GLY A 116 3.09 0.08 -4.80
CA GLY A 116 2.71 0.37 -6.19
C GLY A 116 3.90 0.33 -7.14
N LYS A 117 5.05 0.90 -6.74
CA LYS A 117 6.31 0.81 -7.48
C LYS A 117 6.84 -0.62 -7.55
N ARG A 118 6.80 -1.38 -6.45
CA ARG A 118 7.20 -2.81 -6.42
C ARG A 118 6.31 -3.67 -7.30
N LYS A 119 4.98 -3.51 -7.23
CA LYS A 119 4.02 -4.21 -8.10
C LYS A 119 4.24 -3.84 -9.57
N THR A 120 4.42 -2.56 -9.88
CA THR A 120 4.74 -2.09 -11.23
C THR A 120 6.06 -2.68 -11.74
N SER A 121 7.10 -2.66 -10.92
CA SER A 121 8.42 -3.21 -11.26
C SER A 121 8.36 -4.71 -11.49
N LYS A 122 7.68 -5.48 -10.62
CA LYS A 122 7.46 -6.93 -10.82
C LYS A 122 6.74 -7.20 -12.15
N LYS A 123 5.67 -6.45 -12.44
CA LYS A 123 4.92 -6.54 -13.70
C LYS A 123 5.79 -6.22 -14.92
N GLN A 124 6.62 -5.19 -14.85
CA GLN A 124 7.57 -4.86 -15.93
C GLN A 124 8.59 -5.97 -16.15
N THR A 125 9.10 -6.59 -15.09
CA THR A 125 10.02 -7.73 -15.18
C THR A 125 9.35 -8.94 -15.85
N ILE A 126 8.11 -9.25 -15.48
CA ILE A 126 7.33 -10.32 -16.11
C ILE A 126 7.16 -10.04 -17.61
N ILE A 127 6.74 -8.84 -17.99
CA ILE A 127 6.59 -8.45 -19.40
C ILE A 127 7.90 -8.62 -20.16
N LYS A 128 9.03 -8.15 -19.60
CA LYS A 128 10.36 -8.28 -20.23
C LYS A 128 10.76 -9.74 -20.41
N GLY A 129 10.52 -10.59 -19.39
CA GLY A 129 10.82 -12.01 -19.43
C GLY A 129 10.00 -12.74 -20.49
N LEU A 130 8.66 -12.64 -20.37
CA LEU A 130 7.74 -13.27 -21.31
C LEU A 130 8.00 -12.81 -22.75
N TYR A 131 8.19 -11.51 -22.97
CA TYR A 131 8.47 -10.99 -24.32
C TYR A 131 9.75 -11.59 -24.90
N ARG A 132 10.81 -11.71 -24.11
CA ARG A 132 12.08 -12.29 -24.57
C ARG A 132 11.92 -13.76 -24.95
N ASP A 133 11.23 -14.53 -24.11
CA ASP A 133 11.05 -15.96 -24.31
C ASP A 133 10.15 -16.25 -25.50
N VAL A 134 9.00 -15.55 -25.59
CA VAL A 134 8.04 -15.66 -26.69
C VAL A 134 8.69 -15.24 -28.01
N LYS A 135 9.37 -14.08 -28.04
CA LYS A 135 10.04 -13.60 -29.25
C LYS A 135 11.08 -14.61 -29.73
N LYS A 136 11.93 -15.11 -28.83
CA LYS A 136 12.96 -16.11 -29.17
C LYS A 136 12.33 -17.41 -29.66
N ALA A 137 11.24 -17.87 -29.05
CA ALA A 137 10.54 -19.06 -29.50
C ALA A 137 9.97 -18.89 -30.93
N MET A 138 9.36 -17.74 -31.22
CA MET A 138 8.86 -17.40 -32.55
C MET A 138 9.99 -17.26 -33.59
N GLU A 139 11.10 -16.62 -33.23
CA GLU A 139 12.29 -16.52 -34.10
C GLU A 139 12.89 -17.91 -34.43
N LEU A 140 12.73 -18.89 -33.54
CA LEU A 140 13.12 -20.28 -33.75
C LEU A 140 12.05 -21.12 -34.48
N GLY A 141 10.96 -20.50 -34.93
CA GLY A 141 9.87 -21.19 -35.63
C GLY A 141 9.02 -22.09 -34.75
N LYS A 142 9.05 -21.93 -33.42
CA LYS A 142 8.16 -22.68 -32.53
C LYS A 142 6.73 -22.16 -32.63
N THR A 143 5.77 -23.08 -32.57
CA THR A 143 4.33 -22.77 -32.54
C THR A 143 3.76 -22.68 -31.13
N GLN A 144 4.52 -23.11 -30.12
CA GLN A 144 4.12 -23.05 -28.71
C GLN A 144 5.30 -22.74 -27.79
N ILE A 145 4.99 -22.31 -26.57
CA ILE A 145 5.94 -22.13 -25.48
C ILE A 145 5.49 -22.89 -24.24
N GLU A 146 6.44 -23.55 -23.59
CA GLU A 146 6.22 -24.37 -22.40
C GLU A 146 6.89 -23.71 -21.20
N TYR A 147 6.13 -23.55 -20.12
CA TYR A 147 6.63 -23.12 -18.83
C TYR A 147 6.43 -24.24 -17.81
N PRO A 148 7.37 -24.49 -16.88
CA PRO A 148 7.20 -25.48 -15.83
C PRO A 148 5.90 -25.22 -15.05
N GLU A 149 5.13 -26.28 -14.79
CA GLU A 149 3.86 -26.22 -14.03
C GLU A 149 2.70 -25.50 -14.74
N MET A 150 2.82 -25.20 -16.04
CA MET A 150 1.75 -24.60 -16.84
C MET A 150 1.45 -25.42 -18.10
N GLU A 151 0.20 -25.34 -18.57
CA GLU A 151 -0.15 -25.90 -19.88
C GLU A 151 0.62 -25.16 -21.00
N PRO A 152 1.06 -25.88 -22.05
CA PRO A 152 1.74 -25.27 -23.19
C PRO A 152 0.88 -24.17 -23.82
N PHE A 153 1.46 -22.98 -23.99
CA PHE A 153 0.79 -21.87 -24.64
C PHE A 153 0.99 -21.95 -26.15
N GLN A 154 -0.08 -22.15 -26.91
CA GLN A 154 -0.05 -22.06 -28.37
C GLN A 154 -0.05 -20.60 -28.82
N PHE A 155 0.87 -20.25 -29.72
CA PHE A 155 0.89 -18.92 -30.30
C PHE A 155 -0.30 -18.72 -31.25
N PRO A 156 -0.90 -17.51 -31.28
CA PRO A 156 -1.97 -17.21 -32.22
C PRO A 156 -1.49 -17.35 -33.67
N GLU A 157 -2.40 -17.82 -34.53
CA GLU A 157 -2.15 -18.08 -35.95
C GLU A 157 -1.61 -16.86 -36.70
N GLU A 158 -0.79 -17.13 -37.72
CA GLU A 158 -0.09 -16.11 -38.49
C GLU A 158 -1.06 -15.37 -39.40
N SER A 159 -1.14 -14.05 -39.25
CA SER A 159 -1.61 -13.20 -40.36
C SER A 159 -0.41 -12.79 -41.20
N GLU A 160 -0.48 -12.94 -42.53
CA GLU A 160 0.62 -12.79 -43.49
C GLU A 160 1.43 -11.47 -43.41
N ASN A 161 0.92 -10.44 -42.74
CA ASN A 161 1.53 -9.11 -42.69
C ASN A 161 2.01 -8.65 -41.30
N GLN A 162 2.02 -9.51 -40.27
CA GLN A 162 2.43 -9.09 -38.92
C GLN A 162 3.90 -9.39 -38.62
N SER A 163 4.60 -8.41 -38.06
CA SER A 163 5.97 -8.61 -37.61
C SER A 163 6.02 -9.58 -36.41
N VAL A 164 7.12 -10.33 -36.28
CA VAL A 164 7.40 -11.18 -35.10
C VAL A 164 7.26 -10.39 -33.79
N HIS A 165 7.60 -9.11 -33.84
CA HIS A 165 7.55 -8.22 -32.69
C HIS A 165 6.12 -7.90 -32.22
N GLU A 166 5.19 -7.67 -33.15
CA GLU A 166 3.78 -7.44 -32.85
C GLU A 166 3.11 -8.74 -32.37
N ARG A 167 3.44 -9.86 -33.00
CA ARG A 167 2.98 -11.19 -32.60
C ARG A 167 3.41 -11.53 -31.18
N ALA A 168 4.68 -11.27 -30.84
CA ALA A 168 5.19 -11.50 -29.49
C ALA A 168 4.47 -10.65 -28.44
N LEU A 169 4.16 -9.39 -28.74
CA LEU A 169 3.41 -8.52 -27.81
C LEU A 169 1.98 -9.02 -27.57
N ARG A 170 1.28 -9.49 -28.61
CA ARG A 170 -0.06 -10.07 -28.49
C ARG A 170 -0.05 -11.36 -27.67
N ALA A 171 0.91 -12.24 -27.94
CA ALA A 171 1.09 -13.47 -27.16
C ALA A 171 1.38 -13.17 -25.68
N VAL A 172 2.25 -12.20 -25.37
CA VAL A 172 2.49 -11.76 -23.98
C VAL A 172 1.22 -11.23 -23.32
N ASN A 173 0.44 -10.42 -24.04
CA ASN A 173 -0.84 -9.90 -23.55
C ASN A 173 -1.80 -11.05 -23.20
N HIS A 174 -1.91 -12.05 -24.08
CA HIS A 174 -2.78 -13.21 -23.89
C HIS A 174 -2.30 -14.09 -22.73
N ILE A 175 -0.99 -14.38 -22.63
CA ILE A 175 -0.41 -15.12 -21.49
C ILE A 175 -0.72 -14.42 -20.17
N MET A 176 -0.52 -13.09 -20.10
CA MET A 176 -0.77 -12.33 -18.88
C MET A 176 -2.23 -12.40 -18.43
N ARG A 177 -3.18 -12.30 -19.36
CA ARG A 177 -4.62 -12.36 -19.05
C ARG A 177 -5.09 -13.77 -18.71
N THR A 178 -4.76 -14.73 -19.55
CA THR A 178 -5.36 -16.07 -19.50
C THR A 178 -4.67 -16.97 -18.48
N TYR A 179 -3.34 -16.86 -18.33
CA TYR A 179 -2.56 -17.80 -17.51
C TYR A 179 -2.09 -17.20 -16.18
N LEU A 180 -1.81 -15.89 -16.15
CA LEU A 180 -1.28 -15.24 -14.95
C LEU A 180 -2.31 -14.47 -14.14
N ASP A 181 -3.53 -14.28 -14.67
CA ASP A 181 -4.57 -13.42 -14.10
C ASP A 181 -4.03 -12.02 -13.73
N VAL A 182 -3.20 -11.47 -14.61
CA VAL A 182 -2.62 -10.12 -14.46
C VAL A 182 -3.10 -9.25 -15.61
N ASP A 183 -3.80 -8.17 -15.27
CA ASP A 183 -4.18 -7.15 -16.25
C ASP A 183 -2.94 -6.62 -17.00
N PRO A 184 -2.80 -6.82 -18.31
CA PRO A 184 -1.68 -6.30 -19.06
C PRO A 184 -1.84 -4.79 -19.29
N PRO A 185 -0.74 -4.03 -19.39
CA PRO A 185 -0.81 -2.64 -19.81
C PRO A 185 -1.07 -2.54 -21.33
N SER A 186 -1.35 -1.33 -21.83
CA SER A 186 -1.53 -1.12 -23.28
C SER A 186 -0.29 -1.56 -24.09
N GLU A 187 -0.49 -1.96 -25.35
CA GLU A 187 0.61 -2.39 -26.23
C GLU A 187 1.72 -1.33 -26.33
N ARG A 188 1.35 -0.05 -26.47
CA ARG A 188 2.30 1.08 -26.44
C ARG A 188 3.11 1.14 -25.14
N ARG A 189 2.48 0.85 -23.99
CA ARG A 189 3.18 0.83 -22.70
C ARG A 189 4.07 -0.39 -22.57
N MET A 190 3.66 -1.56 -23.07
CA MET A 190 4.51 -2.74 -23.14
C MET A 190 5.74 -2.49 -24.01
N LEU A 191 5.56 -1.87 -25.19
CA LEU A 191 6.64 -1.42 -26.07
C LEU A 191 7.65 -0.53 -25.33
N ASN A 192 7.18 0.49 -24.61
CA ASN A 192 8.06 1.34 -23.81
C ASN A 192 8.84 0.55 -22.76
N ILE A 193 8.18 -0.40 -22.08
CA ILE A 193 8.82 -1.24 -21.06
C ILE A 193 9.96 -2.06 -21.68
N ILE A 194 9.74 -2.69 -22.84
CA ILE A 194 10.76 -3.52 -23.50
C ILE A 194 11.83 -2.71 -24.23
N SER A 195 11.52 -1.48 -24.67
CA SER A 195 12.45 -0.59 -25.36
C SER A 195 13.36 0.22 -24.43
N GLU A 196 13.02 0.33 -23.14
CA GLU A 196 13.89 0.91 -22.12
C GLU A 196 15.19 0.09 -22.01
N LYS A 197 16.18 0.48 -22.84
CA LYS A 197 17.58 0.06 -22.74
C LYS A 197 18.08 0.46 -21.36
N ARG A 198 18.66 -0.51 -20.65
CA ARG A 198 19.51 -0.24 -19.48
C ARG A 198 20.75 0.51 -19.91
#